data_AF-A0A6F9WTI7-F1
#
_entry.id   AF-A0A6F9WTI7-F1
#
_cell.length_a   1.000
_cell.length_b   1.000
_cell.length_c   1.000
_cell.angle_alpha   90.00
_cell.angle_beta   90.00
_cell.angle_gamma   90.00
#
_symmetry.space_group_name_H-M   'P 1'
#
loop_
_entity.id
_entity.type
_entity.pdbx_description
1 polymer ?
#
loop_
_entity_poly.entity_id
_entity_poly.type
_entity_poly.pdbx_seq_one_letter_code
_entity_poly.pdbx_strand_id
1 'polypeptide(L)'
;MNPTSIPAERAALRELREATIAGCSECGLCVRECSFLKKQGTPKDIAASFDPGNAASLSRPFECSLCGLCTAVCPERLELDALFLEMRREAVDRGCGEYPGHQPLVTYERLGTSRRFTLYRLPQGCTTIFFPGCSLSGTRPEGVNQVFARLQEGDPNIGIVFDCCLKPSHSLGREQYVSAMFEEMREYLLGQGVREVLVACPNCQVMFEKFGAGLAVKTVWEALAASGLQLQRTTGTVTVHDPCVIRYAEPVHGAVRTLLTRQGLTVEEMPHSGRTTVCCGKGGAVDMLAPELAASWGALRKSEAAGRRIVTYCAGCTQALGTHTPTSHLVDLLFAPARTMAGKTRGARTPFTYLNRLRLKKRYNIMKGTAVTRERTVAPEKEKKKRPFRSLIVALLLVAAVIGVHLSGATHYLQQEKLQALIGSYGALAPAIYILIYALAPVLFLPGLPLTVAGGILFGPFWGVVYAITGATIGASLAFLVARYVARDWVAAKLTGPKWEKLDSEVALHGWKVVAFTRLIPAFPFNLLNYAFGLTKIPFTHYLVATFICMLPACIAFIVFSSSLLGLIRGTVSPAAIIGIGLIVLVSLLPLLYRRFKARRNGNGTPPL
;
A
#
# COMPACT_ATOMS: atom_id res chain seq x y z
N MET A 1 4.47 18.80 -30.63
CA MET A 1 3.62 19.28 -29.52
C MET A 1 4.39 20.39 -28.83
N ASN A 2 3.84 21.61 -28.82
CA ASN A 2 4.45 22.78 -28.20
C ASN A 2 4.82 22.47 -26.73
N PRO A 3 6.02 22.85 -26.27
CA PRO A 3 6.28 22.99 -24.85
C PRO A 3 5.57 24.26 -24.35
N THR A 4 5.13 24.28 -23.10
CA THR A 4 4.70 25.47 -22.33
C THR A 4 3.27 26.03 -22.53
N SER A 5 2.27 25.25 -22.16
CA SER A 5 1.11 25.81 -21.44
C SER A 5 0.75 24.89 -20.30
N ILE A 6 0.91 25.36 -19.05
CA ILE A 6 0.35 24.66 -17.89
C ILE A 6 -1.17 24.54 -18.16
N PRO A 7 -1.78 23.34 -18.07
CA PRO A 7 -3.22 23.21 -18.24
C PRO A 7 -3.95 24.19 -17.33
N ALA A 8 -4.99 24.84 -17.85
CA ALA A 8 -5.83 25.72 -17.06
C ALA A 8 -6.40 24.93 -15.86
N GLU A 9 -6.46 25.58 -14.70
CA GLU A 9 -7.10 25.04 -13.50
C GLU A 9 -8.54 24.62 -13.79
N ARG A 10 -9.02 23.53 -13.18
CA ARG A 10 -10.42 23.09 -13.28
C ARG A 10 -11.37 24.24 -12.95
N ALA A 11 -12.38 24.44 -13.80
CA ALA A 11 -13.34 25.53 -13.62
C ALA A 11 -14.04 25.49 -12.25
N ALA A 12 -14.47 24.31 -11.81
CA ALA A 12 -15.11 24.12 -10.50
C ALA A 12 -14.16 24.46 -9.33
N LEU A 13 -12.87 24.15 -9.47
CA LEU A 13 -11.89 24.51 -8.46
C LEU A 13 -11.71 26.03 -8.39
N ARG A 14 -11.55 26.69 -9.55
CA ARG A 14 -11.42 28.14 -9.63
C ARG A 14 -12.62 28.85 -9.00
N GLU A 15 -13.84 28.43 -9.33
CA GLU A 15 -15.08 28.98 -8.76
C GLU A 15 -15.12 28.84 -7.24
N LEU A 16 -14.86 27.65 -6.70
CA LEU A 16 -14.84 27.41 -5.26
C LEU A 16 -13.73 28.20 -4.55
N ARG A 17 -12.57 28.36 -5.19
CA ARG A 17 -11.46 29.17 -4.65
C ARG A 17 -11.85 30.65 -4.59
N GLU A 18 -12.34 31.21 -5.69
CA GLU A 18 -12.76 32.62 -5.74
C GLU A 18 -13.89 32.90 -4.74
N ALA A 19 -14.89 32.03 -4.66
CA ALA A 19 -15.97 32.13 -3.67
C ALA A 19 -15.44 32.06 -2.24
N THR A 20 -14.46 31.18 -1.96
CA THR A 20 -13.86 31.06 -0.62
C THR A 20 -12.99 32.27 -0.28
N ILE A 21 -12.23 32.81 -1.25
CA ILE A 21 -11.37 33.98 -1.03
C ILE A 21 -12.20 35.23 -0.75
N ALA A 22 -13.27 35.43 -1.53
CA ALA A 22 -14.15 36.59 -1.40
C ALA A 22 -15.11 36.47 -0.20
N GLY A 23 -15.63 35.26 0.06
CA GLY A 23 -16.70 35.05 1.04
C GLY A 23 -16.23 34.67 2.44
N CYS A 24 -14.97 34.28 2.66
CA CYS A 24 -14.52 33.89 4.00
C CYS A 24 -14.29 35.11 4.91
N SER A 25 -15.05 35.18 6.00
CA SER A 25 -14.93 36.20 7.05
C SER A 25 -13.78 35.95 8.05
N GLU A 26 -13.00 34.88 7.88
CA GLU A 26 -11.86 34.52 8.74
C GLU A 26 -12.21 34.37 10.23
N CYS A 27 -13.48 34.10 10.55
CA CYS A 27 -13.99 33.97 11.93
C CYS A 27 -13.34 32.86 12.79
N GLY A 28 -12.55 31.96 12.18
CA GLY A 28 -11.81 30.91 12.89
C GLY A 28 -12.62 29.72 13.42
N LEU A 29 -13.95 29.72 13.30
CA LEU A 29 -14.81 28.64 13.83
C LEU A 29 -14.42 27.26 13.26
N CYS A 30 -14.25 27.15 11.95
CA CYS A 30 -13.84 25.90 11.32
C CYS A 30 -12.42 25.46 11.73
N VAL A 31 -11.52 26.41 11.98
CA VAL A 31 -10.14 26.16 12.42
C VAL A 31 -10.14 25.61 13.84
N ARG A 32 -10.95 26.18 14.74
CA ARG A 32 -11.07 25.71 16.13
C ARG A 32 -11.47 24.24 16.24
N GLU A 33 -12.34 23.75 15.35
CA GLU A 33 -12.87 22.39 15.39
C GLU A 33 -12.08 21.37 14.55
N CYS A 34 -11.10 21.78 13.74
CA CYS A 34 -10.45 20.90 12.76
C CYS A 34 -8.92 20.87 12.87
N SER A 35 -8.36 19.72 13.27
CA SER A 35 -6.90 19.52 13.39
C SER A 35 -6.13 19.81 12.09
N PHE A 36 -6.72 19.51 10.92
CA PHE A 36 -6.11 19.82 9.63
C PHE A 36 -6.00 21.34 9.42
N LEU A 37 -7.08 22.10 9.68
CA LEU A 37 -7.05 23.56 9.53
C LEU A 37 -6.18 24.23 10.59
N LYS A 38 -6.11 23.69 11.82
CA LYS A 38 -5.13 24.15 12.83
C LYS A 38 -3.68 24.03 12.35
N LYS A 39 -3.38 22.98 11.57
CA LYS A 39 -2.05 22.74 11.00
C LYS A 39 -1.78 23.59 9.76
N GLN A 40 -2.77 23.75 8.87
CA GLN A 40 -2.57 24.29 7.53
C GLN A 40 -3.01 25.75 7.35
N GLY A 41 -3.75 26.32 8.31
CA GLY A 41 -4.25 27.70 8.24
C GLY A 41 -5.74 27.81 7.89
N THR A 42 -6.20 29.04 7.64
CA THR A 42 -7.61 29.29 7.32
C THR A 42 -7.97 28.78 5.92
N PRO A 43 -9.25 28.46 5.64
CA PRO A 43 -9.66 28.10 4.29
C PRO A 43 -9.36 29.19 3.24
N LYS A 44 -9.41 30.47 3.63
CA LYS A 44 -9.09 31.61 2.76
C LYS A 44 -7.62 31.59 2.36
N ASP A 45 -6.72 31.42 3.33
CA ASP A 45 -5.28 31.34 3.08
C ASP A 45 -4.92 30.13 2.22
N ILE A 46 -5.54 28.98 2.49
CA ILE A 46 -5.32 27.77 1.70
C ILE A 46 -5.82 27.96 0.27
N ALA A 47 -6.98 28.58 0.06
CA ALA A 47 -7.52 28.88 -1.27
C ALA A 47 -6.64 29.91 -2.01
N ALA A 48 -6.20 30.98 -1.35
CA ALA A 48 -5.36 32.03 -1.95
C ALA A 48 -3.96 31.52 -2.31
N SER A 49 -3.35 30.71 -1.43
CA SER A 49 -2.00 30.15 -1.61
C SER A 49 -1.94 28.84 -2.41
N PHE A 50 -3.09 28.34 -2.88
CA PHE A 50 -3.11 27.15 -3.72
C PHE A 50 -2.46 27.45 -5.07
N ASP A 51 -1.43 26.66 -5.39
CA ASP A 51 -0.63 26.82 -6.60
C ASP A 51 -0.60 25.47 -7.33
N PRO A 52 -1.35 25.33 -8.43
CA PRO A 52 -1.43 24.07 -9.17
C PRO A 52 -0.13 23.74 -9.94
N GLY A 53 0.86 24.64 -9.98
CA GLY A 53 2.21 24.40 -10.47
C GLY A 53 3.16 23.82 -9.41
N ASN A 54 2.76 23.81 -8.13
CA ASN A 54 3.62 23.42 -7.01
C ASN A 54 3.19 22.08 -6.39
N ALA A 55 4.07 21.08 -6.47
CA ALA A 55 3.81 19.73 -5.95
C ALA A 55 3.49 19.70 -4.44
N ALA A 56 4.12 20.56 -3.64
CA ALA A 56 3.80 20.66 -2.21
C ALA A 56 2.38 21.17 -2.02
N SER A 57 1.96 22.19 -2.78
CA SER A 57 0.60 22.75 -2.74
C SER A 57 -0.45 21.70 -3.13
N LEU A 58 -0.21 20.94 -4.21
CA LEU A 58 -1.07 19.84 -4.67
C LEU A 58 -1.21 18.69 -3.65
N SER A 59 -0.25 18.53 -2.74
CA SER A 59 -0.27 17.47 -1.73
C SER A 59 -1.04 17.81 -0.45
N ARG A 60 -1.11 19.09 -0.07
CA ARG A 60 -1.77 19.54 1.18
C ARG A 60 -3.22 19.03 1.30
N PRO A 61 -4.07 19.07 0.24
CA PRO A 61 -5.47 18.63 0.34
C PRO A 61 -5.63 17.16 0.74
N PHE A 62 -4.61 16.32 0.55
CA PHE A 62 -4.65 14.90 0.91
C PHE A 62 -4.55 14.65 2.42
N GLU A 63 -4.13 15.64 3.22
CA GLU A 63 -4.19 15.58 4.69
C GLU A 63 -5.59 15.95 5.25
N CYS A 64 -6.47 16.53 4.44
CA CYS A 64 -7.86 16.78 4.84
C CYS A 64 -8.62 15.44 4.98
N SER A 65 -9.56 15.34 5.91
CA SER A 65 -10.38 14.11 6.01
C SER A 65 -11.64 14.14 5.13
N LEU A 66 -11.92 15.26 4.45
CA LEU A 66 -13.16 15.52 3.70
C LEU A 66 -14.43 15.25 4.53
N CYS A 67 -14.39 15.54 5.85
CA CYS A 67 -15.50 15.25 6.74
C CYS A 67 -16.65 16.26 6.64
N GLY A 68 -16.42 17.44 6.05
CA GLY A 68 -17.44 18.49 5.90
C GLY A 68 -17.78 19.28 7.16
N LEU A 69 -17.05 19.09 8.28
CA LEU A 69 -17.35 19.85 9.50
C LEU A 69 -17.12 21.35 9.30
N CYS A 70 -16.06 21.72 8.60
CA CYS A 70 -15.75 23.12 8.28
C CYS A 70 -16.88 23.81 7.52
N THR A 71 -17.49 23.12 6.54
CA THR A 71 -18.69 23.57 5.82
C THR A 71 -19.89 23.72 6.76
N ALA A 72 -20.14 22.70 7.60
CA ALA A 72 -21.29 22.68 8.49
C ALA A 72 -21.29 23.79 9.56
N VAL A 73 -20.10 24.24 10.00
CA VAL A 73 -19.95 25.30 11.01
C VAL A 73 -19.64 26.67 10.40
N CYS A 74 -19.58 26.79 9.07
CA CYS A 74 -19.25 28.05 8.41
C CYS A 74 -20.47 28.98 8.40
N PRO A 75 -20.40 30.18 9.03
CA PRO A 75 -21.52 31.12 9.03
C PRO A 75 -21.82 31.65 7.63
N GLU A 76 -20.79 31.74 6.78
CA GLU A 76 -20.87 32.19 5.39
C GLU A 76 -21.32 31.08 4.41
N ARG A 77 -21.60 29.87 4.92
CA ARG A 77 -22.09 28.72 4.14
C ARG A 77 -21.19 28.32 2.96
N LEU A 78 -19.88 28.47 3.11
CA LEU A 78 -18.89 28.08 2.10
C LEU A 78 -18.78 26.56 1.98
N GLU A 79 -18.70 26.05 0.75
CA GLU A 79 -18.55 24.61 0.45
C GLU A 79 -17.08 24.14 0.55
N LEU A 80 -16.55 24.15 1.77
CA LEU A 80 -15.13 23.92 2.02
C LEU A 80 -14.67 22.48 1.75
N ASP A 81 -15.48 21.48 2.02
CA ASP A 81 -15.14 20.09 1.69
C ASP A 81 -15.19 19.82 0.18
N ALA A 82 -16.08 20.48 -0.57
CA ALA A 82 -16.07 20.47 -2.02
C ALA A 82 -14.79 21.11 -2.57
N LEU A 83 -14.38 22.26 -2.01
CA LEU A 83 -13.10 22.92 -2.34
C LEU A 83 -11.93 21.95 -2.20
N PHE A 84 -11.78 21.29 -1.04
CA PHE A 84 -10.68 20.34 -0.82
C PHE A 84 -10.76 19.10 -1.72
N LEU A 85 -11.96 18.65 -2.09
CA LEU A 85 -12.13 17.57 -3.04
C LEU A 85 -11.73 17.98 -4.46
N GLU A 86 -12.07 19.19 -4.90
CA GLU A 86 -11.63 19.72 -6.20
C GLU A 86 -10.12 19.94 -6.24
N MET A 87 -9.50 20.40 -5.15
CA MET A 87 -8.03 20.48 -5.09
C MET A 87 -7.36 19.10 -5.25
N ARG A 88 -7.96 18.02 -4.69
CA ARG A 88 -7.48 16.65 -4.92
C ARG A 88 -7.67 16.21 -6.37
N ARG A 89 -8.78 16.57 -7.01
CA ARG A 89 -9.07 16.25 -8.41
C ARG A 89 -8.07 16.94 -9.33
N GLU A 90 -7.80 18.22 -9.10
CA GLU A 90 -6.74 18.98 -9.79
C GLU A 90 -5.37 18.29 -9.66
N ALA A 91 -5.02 17.86 -8.45
CA ALA A 91 -3.78 17.13 -8.21
C ALA A 91 -3.74 15.79 -8.98
N VAL A 92 -4.85 15.05 -9.05
CA VAL A 92 -4.94 13.80 -9.83
C VAL A 92 -4.80 14.07 -11.33
N ASP A 93 -5.50 15.07 -11.86
CA ASP A 93 -5.47 15.43 -13.29
C ASP A 93 -4.07 15.87 -13.75
N ARG A 94 -3.27 16.41 -12.81
CA ARG A 94 -1.85 16.78 -13.02
C ARG A 94 -0.87 15.64 -12.78
N GLY A 95 -1.35 14.44 -12.43
CA GLY A 95 -0.50 13.29 -12.14
C GLY A 95 0.21 13.33 -10.76
N CYS A 96 -0.20 14.22 -9.87
CA CYS A 96 0.35 14.39 -8.52
C CYS A 96 -0.51 13.78 -7.39
N GLY A 97 -1.67 13.20 -7.71
CA GLY A 97 -2.62 12.65 -6.72
C GLY A 97 -2.38 11.19 -6.30
N GLU A 98 -1.38 10.51 -6.87
CA GLU A 98 -1.09 9.11 -6.55
C GLU A 98 0.00 8.96 -5.48
N TYR A 99 -0.41 8.48 -4.30
CA TYR A 99 0.51 8.24 -3.20
C TYR A 99 0.71 6.74 -2.95
N PRO A 100 1.97 6.27 -2.76
CA PRO A 100 2.23 4.89 -2.37
C PRO A 100 1.49 4.44 -1.10
N GLY A 101 1.26 5.36 -0.16
CA GLY A 101 0.51 5.10 1.07
C GLY A 101 -0.94 4.65 0.82
N HIS A 102 -1.56 5.09 -0.28
CA HIS A 102 -2.93 4.71 -0.65
C HIS A 102 -3.03 3.35 -1.36
N GLN A 103 -1.92 2.73 -1.76
CA GLN A 103 -1.93 1.48 -2.53
C GLN A 103 -2.71 0.32 -1.87
N PRO A 104 -2.66 0.12 -0.53
CA PRO A 104 -3.49 -0.91 0.11
C PRO A 104 -4.99 -0.65 -0.07
N LEU A 105 -5.41 0.62 -0.03
CA LEU A 105 -6.80 1.04 -0.19
C LEU A 105 -7.26 0.92 -1.64
N VAL A 106 -6.45 1.39 -2.60
CA VAL A 106 -6.70 1.25 -4.04
C VAL A 106 -6.77 -0.24 -4.44
N THR A 107 -5.89 -1.07 -3.87
CA THR A 107 -5.92 -2.52 -4.10
C THR A 107 -7.17 -3.16 -3.52
N TYR A 108 -7.58 -2.78 -2.31
CA TYR A 108 -8.81 -3.27 -1.69
C TYR A 108 -10.05 -2.94 -2.54
N GLU A 109 -10.12 -1.71 -3.07
CA GLU A 109 -11.19 -1.28 -3.96
C GLU A 109 -11.18 -2.06 -5.28
N ARG A 110 -10.02 -2.15 -5.96
CA ARG A 110 -9.85 -2.93 -7.20
C ARG A 110 -10.24 -4.40 -7.04
N LEU A 111 -9.85 -5.03 -5.93
CA LEU A 111 -10.31 -6.38 -5.62
C LEU A 111 -11.82 -6.40 -5.41
N GLY A 112 -12.39 -5.37 -4.79
CA GLY A 112 -13.81 -5.26 -4.53
C GLY A 112 -14.70 -5.18 -5.77
N THR A 113 -14.19 -4.70 -6.90
CA THR A 113 -14.88 -4.69 -8.19
C THR A 113 -14.52 -5.88 -9.09
N SER A 114 -13.63 -6.76 -8.64
CA SER A 114 -13.19 -7.92 -9.41
C SER A 114 -14.21 -9.04 -9.39
N ARG A 115 -14.18 -9.89 -10.43
CA ARG A 115 -14.98 -11.13 -10.51
C ARG A 115 -14.88 -11.98 -9.25
N ARG A 116 -13.80 -11.92 -8.48
CA ARG A 116 -13.63 -12.72 -7.25
C ARG A 116 -14.57 -12.29 -6.12
N PHE A 117 -14.86 -11.00 -6.01
CA PHE A 117 -15.56 -10.43 -4.86
C PHE A 117 -16.94 -9.86 -5.18
N THR A 118 -17.27 -9.76 -6.47
CA THR A 118 -18.58 -9.31 -6.92
C THR A 118 -19.59 -10.45 -6.99
N LEU A 119 -20.86 -10.13 -6.76
CA LEU A 119 -22.01 -11.01 -6.98
C LEU A 119 -23.28 -10.16 -7.06
N TYR A 120 -24.09 -10.40 -8.09
CA TYR A 120 -25.38 -9.78 -8.30
C TYR A 120 -26.42 -10.89 -8.27
N ARG A 121 -27.15 -10.99 -7.17
CA ARG A 121 -28.21 -11.98 -7.02
C ARG A 121 -29.54 -11.27 -7.05
N LEU A 122 -30.23 -11.42 -8.17
CA LEU A 122 -31.47 -10.70 -8.49
C LEU A 122 -32.54 -11.75 -8.81
N PRO A 123 -33.47 -12.02 -7.88
CA PRO A 123 -34.64 -12.86 -8.15
C PRO A 123 -35.48 -12.32 -9.31
N GLN A 124 -36.35 -13.15 -9.89
CA GLN A 124 -37.29 -12.69 -10.91
C GLN A 124 -38.23 -11.64 -10.31
N GLY A 125 -38.42 -10.50 -11.00
CA GLY A 125 -39.23 -9.38 -10.50
C GLY A 125 -38.54 -8.52 -9.42
N CYS A 126 -37.24 -8.69 -9.20
CA CYS A 126 -36.45 -7.90 -8.25
C CYS A 126 -36.41 -6.41 -8.65
N THR A 127 -37.10 -5.56 -7.88
CA THR A 127 -37.06 -4.09 -8.01
C THR A 127 -36.19 -3.41 -6.94
N THR A 128 -35.98 -4.08 -5.81
CA THR A 128 -35.21 -3.56 -4.67
C THR A 128 -34.02 -4.48 -4.38
N ILE A 129 -32.86 -3.89 -4.11
CA ILE A 129 -31.65 -4.64 -3.73
C ILE A 129 -31.11 -4.21 -2.38
N PHE A 130 -30.48 -5.14 -1.66
CA PHE A 130 -29.61 -4.85 -0.53
C PHE A 130 -28.14 -4.75 -0.97
N PHE A 131 -27.53 -3.60 -0.74
CA PHE A 131 -26.11 -3.32 -0.96
C PHE A 131 -25.39 -3.12 0.40
N PRO A 132 -24.85 -4.19 1.03
CA PRO A 132 -24.22 -4.10 2.35
C PRO A 132 -22.93 -3.29 2.38
N GLY A 133 -22.27 -3.12 1.23
CA GLY A 133 -20.96 -2.51 1.12
C GLY A 133 -19.80 -3.45 1.47
N CYS A 134 -18.65 -3.20 0.85
CA CYS A 134 -17.50 -4.10 0.88
C CYS A 134 -16.91 -4.37 2.29
N SER A 135 -16.79 -3.33 3.13
CA SER A 135 -16.17 -3.47 4.46
C SER A 135 -17.07 -4.17 5.48
N LEU A 136 -18.39 -3.93 5.42
CA LEU A 136 -19.32 -4.61 6.31
C LEU A 136 -19.37 -6.11 6.00
N SER A 137 -19.45 -6.49 4.73
CA SER A 137 -19.38 -7.88 4.28
C SER A 137 -18.09 -8.60 4.70
N GLY A 138 -16.97 -7.89 4.76
CA GLY A 138 -15.71 -8.49 5.24
C GLY A 138 -15.61 -8.60 6.75
N THR A 139 -16.05 -7.56 7.48
CA THR A 139 -15.86 -7.48 8.93
C THR A 139 -16.95 -8.23 9.72
N ARG A 140 -18.19 -8.26 9.23
CA ARG A 140 -19.39 -8.82 9.90
C ARG A 140 -20.29 -9.59 8.92
N PRO A 141 -19.82 -10.70 8.33
CA PRO A 141 -20.60 -11.43 7.35
C PRO A 141 -21.90 -12.02 7.93
N GLU A 142 -21.90 -12.48 9.19
CA GLU A 142 -23.12 -12.98 9.83
C GLU A 142 -24.16 -11.87 10.01
N GLY A 143 -23.73 -10.66 10.40
CA GLY A 143 -24.61 -9.50 10.49
C GLY A 143 -25.23 -9.14 9.13
N VAL A 144 -24.47 -9.24 8.03
CA VAL A 144 -25.01 -9.07 6.67
C VAL A 144 -26.07 -10.12 6.35
N ASN A 145 -25.83 -11.40 6.68
CA ASN A 145 -26.82 -12.46 6.47
C ASN A 145 -28.11 -12.21 7.27
N GLN A 146 -27.97 -11.75 8.53
CA GLN A 146 -29.10 -11.48 9.41
C GLN A 146 -29.92 -10.28 8.93
N VAL A 147 -29.27 -9.17 8.54
CA VAL A 147 -29.97 -8.03 7.93
C VAL A 147 -30.73 -8.48 6.68
N PHE A 148 -30.07 -9.20 5.78
CA PHE A 148 -30.71 -9.66 4.55
C PHE A 148 -31.92 -10.55 4.82
N ALA A 149 -31.81 -11.49 5.77
CA ALA A 149 -32.93 -12.35 6.17
C ALA A 149 -34.13 -11.53 6.66
N ARG A 150 -33.92 -10.46 7.46
CA ARG A 150 -35.00 -9.57 7.90
C ARG A 150 -35.63 -8.78 6.76
N LEU A 151 -34.83 -8.36 5.79
CA LEU A 151 -35.37 -7.68 4.61
C LEU A 151 -36.23 -8.63 3.76
N GLN A 152 -35.84 -9.90 3.66
CA GLN A 152 -36.61 -10.92 2.94
C GLN A 152 -37.96 -11.26 3.60
N GLU A 153 -38.12 -11.02 4.91
CA GLU A 153 -39.42 -11.16 5.58
C GLU A 153 -40.43 -10.12 5.06
N GLY A 154 -39.97 -8.93 4.66
CA GLY A 154 -40.82 -7.86 4.12
C GLY A 154 -40.95 -7.89 2.59
N ASP A 155 -39.89 -8.29 1.88
CA ASP A 155 -39.88 -8.46 0.42
C ASP A 155 -39.14 -9.76 0.05
N PRO A 156 -39.87 -10.85 -0.25
CA PRO A 156 -39.26 -12.13 -0.66
C PRO A 156 -38.42 -12.05 -1.94
N ASN A 157 -38.66 -11.04 -2.80
CA ASN A 157 -37.98 -10.86 -4.09
C ASN A 157 -36.78 -9.91 -4.01
N ILE A 158 -36.47 -9.37 -2.83
CA ILE A 158 -35.33 -8.47 -2.65
C ILE A 158 -34.02 -9.14 -3.09
N GLY A 159 -33.25 -8.42 -3.91
CA GLY A 159 -31.94 -8.87 -4.37
C GLY A 159 -30.83 -8.55 -3.36
N ILE A 160 -29.66 -9.14 -3.55
CA ILE A 160 -28.45 -8.77 -2.80
C ILE A 160 -27.27 -8.60 -3.76
N VAL A 161 -26.54 -7.51 -3.59
CA VAL A 161 -25.40 -7.16 -4.43
C VAL A 161 -24.15 -6.98 -3.58
N PHE A 162 -23.16 -7.83 -3.83
CA PHE A 162 -21.80 -7.62 -3.34
C PHE A 162 -20.99 -6.91 -4.41
N ASP A 163 -20.65 -5.65 -4.18
CA ASP A 163 -19.71 -4.87 -4.99
C ASP A 163 -19.09 -3.74 -4.13
N CYS A 164 -18.22 -2.91 -4.71
CA CYS A 164 -17.65 -1.72 -4.10
C CYS A 164 -18.30 -0.43 -4.62
N CYS A 165 -18.71 0.49 -3.74
CA CYS A 165 -19.27 1.77 -4.17
C CYS A 165 -18.22 2.78 -4.68
N LEU A 166 -16.92 2.47 -4.63
CA LEU A 166 -15.81 3.33 -5.08
C LEU A 166 -15.60 4.62 -4.28
N LYS A 167 -16.16 4.71 -3.06
CA LYS A 167 -15.92 5.86 -2.17
C LYS A 167 -14.42 6.15 -1.93
N PRO A 168 -13.53 5.15 -1.77
CA PRO A 168 -12.11 5.43 -1.63
C PRO A 168 -11.54 6.23 -2.80
N SER A 169 -11.68 5.75 -4.05
CA SER A 169 -11.22 6.47 -5.24
C SER A 169 -11.89 7.83 -5.41
N HIS A 170 -13.18 7.95 -5.05
CA HIS A 170 -13.87 9.25 -5.03
C HIS A 170 -13.17 10.24 -4.11
N SER A 171 -12.86 9.80 -2.88
CA SER A 171 -12.20 10.64 -1.88
C SER A 171 -10.74 10.95 -2.23
N LEU A 172 -10.11 10.13 -3.08
CA LEU A 172 -8.76 10.36 -3.61
C LEU A 172 -8.75 11.25 -4.86
N GLY A 173 -9.91 11.77 -5.30
CA GLY A 173 -10.00 12.67 -6.45
C GLY A 173 -10.04 11.98 -7.82
N ARG A 174 -10.17 10.65 -7.89
CA ARG A 174 -10.18 9.88 -9.15
C ARG A 174 -11.54 9.93 -9.84
N GLU A 175 -12.02 11.13 -10.15
CA GLU A 175 -13.40 11.40 -10.59
C GLU A 175 -13.79 10.63 -11.86
N GLN A 176 -12.98 10.69 -12.91
CA GLN A 176 -13.28 10.04 -14.18
C GLN A 176 -13.44 8.52 -14.02
N TYR A 177 -12.51 7.89 -13.29
CA TYR A 177 -12.56 6.46 -12.98
C TYR A 177 -13.82 6.09 -12.20
N VAL A 178 -14.17 6.88 -11.18
CA VAL A 178 -15.36 6.63 -10.34
C VAL A 178 -16.63 6.77 -11.16
N SER A 179 -16.75 7.84 -11.96
CA SER A 179 -17.94 8.12 -12.76
C SER A 179 -18.20 6.98 -13.72
N ALA A 180 -17.20 6.60 -14.53
CA ALA A 180 -17.34 5.53 -15.52
C ALA A 180 -17.63 4.15 -14.88
N MET A 181 -16.95 3.80 -13.78
CA MET A 181 -17.19 2.51 -13.11
C MET A 181 -18.54 2.45 -12.39
N PHE A 182 -19.01 3.56 -11.81
CA PHE A 182 -20.29 3.59 -11.10
C PHE A 182 -21.46 3.65 -12.07
N GLU A 183 -21.34 4.41 -13.15
CA GLU A 183 -22.31 4.47 -14.24
C GLU A 183 -22.57 3.10 -14.86
N GLU A 184 -21.52 2.33 -15.16
CA GLU A 184 -21.65 0.96 -15.66
C GLU A 184 -22.46 0.06 -14.70
N MET A 185 -22.19 0.15 -13.38
CA MET A 185 -22.95 -0.59 -12.37
C MET A 185 -24.41 -0.15 -12.32
N ARG A 186 -24.65 1.16 -12.35
CA ARG A 186 -25.99 1.76 -12.31
C ARG A 186 -26.82 1.32 -13.50
N GLU A 187 -26.29 1.45 -14.71
CA GLU A 187 -26.97 1.06 -15.95
C GLU A 187 -27.32 -0.43 -15.96
N TYR A 188 -26.38 -1.27 -15.50
CA TYR A 188 -26.66 -2.69 -15.35
C TYR A 188 -27.83 -2.94 -14.38
N LEU A 189 -27.83 -2.31 -13.19
CA LEU A 189 -28.90 -2.48 -12.21
C LEU A 189 -30.26 -2.03 -12.76
N LEU A 190 -30.30 -0.85 -13.40
CA LEU A 190 -31.52 -0.32 -14.03
C LEU A 190 -32.04 -1.24 -15.14
N GLY A 191 -31.14 -1.77 -15.97
CA GLY A 191 -31.44 -2.72 -17.05
C GLY A 191 -31.92 -4.09 -16.55
N GLN A 192 -31.62 -4.44 -15.29
CA GLN A 192 -32.18 -5.63 -14.63
C GLN A 192 -33.53 -5.36 -13.92
N GLY A 193 -34.07 -4.14 -14.00
CA GLY A 193 -35.34 -3.76 -13.39
C GLY A 193 -35.23 -3.21 -11.96
N VAL A 194 -34.02 -3.07 -11.42
CA VAL A 194 -33.81 -2.48 -10.10
C VAL A 194 -34.18 -0.99 -10.13
N ARG A 195 -34.89 -0.53 -9.11
CA ARG A 195 -35.35 0.86 -8.92
C ARG A 195 -35.00 1.41 -7.54
N GLU A 196 -34.77 0.54 -6.56
CA GLU A 196 -34.41 0.95 -5.20
C GLU A 196 -33.20 0.18 -4.67
N VAL A 197 -32.33 0.88 -3.94
CA VAL A 197 -31.13 0.34 -3.30
C VAL A 197 -31.18 0.63 -1.81
N LEU A 198 -31.27 -0.44 -1.01
CA LEU A 198 -31.09 -0.40 0.43
C LEU A 198 -29.60 -0.54 0.77
N VAL A 199 -29.01 0.46 1.41
CA VAL A 199 -27.59 0.46 1.78
C VAL A 199 -27.40 0.31 3.30
N ALA A 200 -26.37 -0.44 3.72
CA ALA A 200 -25.97 -0.50 5.14
C ALA A 200 -24.82 0.44 5.49
N CYS A 201 -24.12 0.96 4.48
CA CYS A 201 -22.91 1.74 4.66
C CYS A 201 -23.16 3.19 4.24
N PRO A 202 -22.86 4.19 5.09
CA PRO A 202 -23.07 5.60 4.78
C PRO A 202 -22.23 6.06 3.58
N ASN A 203 -21.05 5.46 3.39
CA ASN A 203 -20.24 5.71 2.19
C ASN A 203 -20.87 5.16 0.92
N CYS A 204 -21.70 4.12 0.99
CA CYS A 204 -22.45 3.65 -0.18
C CYS A 204 -23.64 4.56 -0.45
N GLN A 205 -24.34 5.01 0.60
CA GLN A 205 -25.44 5.98 0.51
C GLN A 205 -25.04 7.21 -0.32
N VAL A 206 -23.99 7.93 0.09
CA VAL A 206 -23.52 9.13 -0.62
C VAL A 206 -23.13 8.84 -2.06
N MET A 207 -22.55 7.66 -2.34
CA MET A 207 -22.16 7.30 -3.70
C MET A 207 -23.38 7.01 -4.58
N PHE A 208 -24.41 6.33 -4.06
CA PHE A 208 -25.66 6.11 -4.78
C PHE A 208 -26.49 7.39 -4.92
N GLU A 209 -26.54 8.25 -3.92
CA GLU A 209 -27.21 9.56 -4.02
C GLU A 209 -26.55 10.44 -5.09
N LYS A 210 -25.20 10.42 -5.18
CA LYS A 210 -24.46 11.24 -6.13
C LYS A 210 -24.41 10.67 -7.55
N PHE A 211 -24.23 9.36 -7.71
CA PHE A 211 -23.98 8.73 -9.02
C PHE A 211 -25.07 7.75 -9.45
N GLY A 212 -26.05 7.46 -8.60
CA GLY A 212 -27.10 6.46 -8.81
C GLY A 212 -28.40 7.02 -9.37
N ALA A 213 -28.36 8.08 -10.20
CA ALA A 213 -29.55 8.65 -10.83
C ALA A 213 -30.48 7.56 -11.40
N GLY A 214 -31.78 7.65 -11.10
CA GLY A 214 -32.77 6.62 -11.45
C GLY A 214 -32.94 5.48 -10.43
N LEU A 215 -32.11 5.44 -9.38
CA LEU A 215 -32.26 4.53 -8.24
C LEU A 215 -32.64 5.31 -6.99
N ALA A 216 -33.76 4.95 -6.36
CA ALA A 216 -34.09 5.42 -5.03
C ALA A 216 -33.10 4.84 -4.01
N VAL A 217 -32.65 5.65 -3.05
CA VAL A 217 -31.65 5.25 -2.06
C VAL A 217 -32.24 5.37 -0.68
N LYS A 218 -32.17 4.30 0.12
CA LYS A 218 -32.60 4.28 1.52
C LYS A 218 -31.63 3.45 2.35
N THR A 219 -31.49 3.73 3.63
CA THR A 219 -30.66 2.86 4.48
C THR A 219 -31.46 1.67 5.01
N VAL A 220 -30.78 0.55 5.22
CA VAL A 220 -31.39 -0.58 5.93
C VAL A 220 -31.76 -0.22 7.37
N TRP A 221 -31.12 0.79 7.96
CA TRP A 221 -31.41 1.19 9.33
C TRP A 221 -32.80 1.84 9.43
N GLU A 222 -33.16 2.68 8.47
CA GLU A 222 -34.52 3.23 8.35
C GLU A 222 -35.54 2.13 8.09
N ALA A 223 -35.25 1.19 7.18
CA ALA A 223 -36.14 0.07 6.89
C ALA A 223 -36.37 -0.81 8.13
N LEU A 224 -35.32 -1.15 8.87
CA LEU A 224 -35.41 -1.94 10.10
C LEU A 224 -36.10 -1.17 11.23
N ALA A 225 -35.86 0.14 11.36
CA ALA A 225 -36.52 0.97 12.36
C ALA A 225 -38.03 1.09 12.13
N ALA A 226 -38.45 1.19 10.87
CA ALA A 226 -39.86 1.19 10.48
C ALA A 226 -40.52 -0.19 10.60
N SER A 227 -39.73 -1.27 10.62
CA SER A 227 -40.25 -2.63 10.72
C SER A 227 -40.66 -3.01 12.16
N GLY A 228 -41.54 -4.02 12.26
CA GLY A 228 -41.93 -4.68 13.52
C GLY A 228 -40.84 -5.57 14.13
N LEU A 229 -39.56 -5.38 13.74
CA LEU A 229 -38.42 -6.20 14.19
C LEU A 229 -38.39 -6.35 15.72
N GLN A 230 -38.51 -7.59 16.18
CA GLN A 230 -38.34 -7.94 17.58
C GLN A 230 -36.85 -7.99 17.92
N LEU A 231 -36.40 -7.10 18.80
CA LEU A 231 -35.01 -6.98 19.22
C LEU A 231 -34.81 -7.66 20.59
N GLN A 232 -33.74 -8.44 20.72
CA GLN A 232 -33.34 -8.95 22.02
C GLN A 232 -33.01 -7.78 22.95
N ARG A 233 -33.72 -7.69 24.08
CA ARG A 233 -33.53 -6.63 25.07
C ARG A 233 -32.13 -6.69 25.69
N THR A 234 -31.58 -5.51 25.96
CA THR A 234 -30.34 -5.34 26.72
C THR A 234 -30.38 -4.01 27.47
N THR A 235 -29.48 -3.82 28.42
CA THR A 235 -29.42 -2.62 29.27
C THR A 235 -28.02 -2.00 29.22
N GLY A 236 -27.95 -0.72 29.56
CA GLY A 236 -26.72 0.04 29.63
C GLY A 236 -26.77 1.34 28.84
N THR A 237 -25.76 2.17 29.05
CA THR A 237 -25.63 3.47 28.38
C THR A 237 -24.61 3.37 27.25
N VAL A 238 -24.98 3.91 26.10
CA VAL A 238 -24.11 4.03 24.92
C VAL A 238 -24.13 5.46 24.40
N THR A 239 -23.19 5.78 23.52
CA THR A 239 -23.20 7.04 22.78
C THR A 239 -23.11 6.77 21.27
N VAL A 240 -23.62 7.67 20.43
CA VAL A 240 -23.69 7.48 18.97
C VAL A 240 -22.67 8.36 18.26
N HIS A 241 -21.88 7.74 17.39
CA HIS A 241 -21.04 8.45 16.42
C HIS A 241 -21.67 8.37 15.02
N ASP A 242 -22.31 9.47 14.61
CA ASP A 242 -22.87 9.63 13.27
C ASP A 242 -21.75 9.80 12.22
N PRO A 243 -21.66 8.95 11.20
CA PRO A 243 -20.64 9.06 10.16
C PRO A 243 -20.75 10.39 9.41
N CYS A 244 -19.66 11.17 9.46
CA CYS A 244 -19.60 12.54 8.92
C CYS A 244 -20.07 12.73 7.47
N VAL A 245 -19.95 11.70 6.63
CA VAL A 245 -20.35 11.75 5.21
C VAL A 245 -21.87 11.85 5.01
N ILE A 246 -22.68 11.45 6.00
CA ILE A 246 -24.14 11.57 5.97
C ILE A 246 -24.66 12.48 7.08
N ARG A 247 -23.90 13.50 7.47
CA ARG A 247 -24.25 14.42 8.59
C ARG A 247 -25.62 15.09 8.48
N TYR A 248 -26.18 15.18 7.28
CA TYR A 248 -27.49 15.79 7.01
C TYR A 248 -28.61 14.75 6.85
N ALA A 249 -28.32 13.45 6.98
CA ALA A 249 -29.30 12.37 6.90
C ALA A 249 -30.00 12.16 8.25
N GLU A 250 -30.70 13.18 8.72
CA GLU A 250 -31.45 13.18 10.00
C GLU A 250 -32.40 11.98 10.15
N PRO A 251 -33.11 11.49 9.10
CA PRO A 251 -33.92 10.27 9.20
C PRO A 251 -33.11 9.03 9.59
N VAL A 252 -31.90 8.88 9.04
CA VAL A 252 -30.99 7.77 9.37
C VAL A 252 -30.52 7.88 10.82
N HIS A 253 -30.14 9.10 11.23
CA HIS A 253 -29.72 9.38 12.61
C HIS A 253 -30.81 9.03 13.62
N GLY A 254 -32.06 9.40 13.32
CA GLY A 254 -33.23 9.05 14.12
C GLY A 254 -33.47 7.54 14.16
N ALA A 255 -33.46 6.86 13.01
CA ALA A 255 -33.67 5.42 12.92
C ALA A 255 -32.68 4.62 13.78
N VAL A 256 -31.40 5.02 13.81
CA VAL A 256 -30.38 4.38 14.64
C VAL A 256 -30.70 4.52 16.13
N ARG A 257 -31.11 5.71 16.57
CA ARG A 257 -31.49 5.97 17.96
C ARG A 257 -32.74 5.19 18.34
N THR A 258 -33.77 5.18 17.48
CA THR A 258 -34.98 4.37 17.66
C THR A 258 -34.66 2.89 17.85
N LEU A 259 -33.77 2.32 17.03
CA LEU A 259 -33.35 0.92 17.16
C LEU A 259 -32.66 0.64 18.50
N LEU A 260 -31.76 1.52 18.95
CA LEU A 260 -31.07 1.39 20.23
C LEU A 260 -32.04 1.49 21.42
N THR A 261 -32.95 2.46 21.41
CA THR A 261 -33.95 2.65 22.47
C THR A 261 -34.95 1.49 22.52
N ARG A 262 -35.42 0.99 21.37
CA ARG A 262 -36.26 -0.22 21.30
C ARG A 262 -35.55 -1.43 21.91
N GLN A 263 -34.24 -1.52 21.77
CA GLN A 263 -33.44 -2.56 22.40
C GLN A 263 -33.33 -2.44 23.93
N GLY A 264 -33.66 -1.28 24.51
CA GLY A 264 -33.56 -1.01 25.95
C GLY A 264 -32.28 -0.28 26.38
N LEU A 265 -31.51 0.25 25.43
CA LEU A 265 -30.32 1.05 25.72
C LEU A 265 -30.66 2.53 25.93
N THR A 266 -29.93 3.18 26.83
CA THR A 266 -29.94 4.64 26.99
C THR A 266 -28.88 5.24 26.07
N VAL A 267 -29.27 6.22 25.24
CA VAL A 267 -28.34 6.94 24.36
C VAL A 267 -28.02 8.30 24.98
N GLU A 268 -26.75 8.52 25.29
CA GLU A 268 -26.23 9.82 25.74
C GLU A 268 -25.33 10.40 24.65
N GLU A 269 -25.70 11.55 24.11
CA GLU A 269 -24.99 12.17 22.99
C GLU A 269 -23.65 12.77 23.43
N MET A 270 -22.68 12.69 22.53
CA MET A 270 -21.41 13.41 22.68
C MET A 270 -21.62 14.89 22.29
N PRO A 271 -20.79 15.82 22.81
CA PRO A 271 -20.85 17.24 22.44
C PRO A 271 -20.90 17.47 20.93
N HIS A 272 -20.10 16.72 20.17
CA HIS A 272 -20.19 16.67 18.71
C HIS A 272 -21.00 15.46 18.25
N SER A 273 -22.22 15.70 17.79
CA SER A 273 -23.18 14.69 17.31
C SER A 273 -24.00 15.22 16.13
N GLY A 274 -24.63 14.31 15.37
CA GLY A 274 -25.43 14.65 14.18
C GLY A 274 -24.68 15.57 13.21
N ARG A 275 -25.24 16.76 12.96
CA ARG A 275 -24.73 17.75 11.99
C ARG A 275 -23.35 18.30 12.34
N THR A 276 -22.92 18.26 13.60
CA THR A 276 -21.62 18.78 14.06
C THR A 276 -20.60 17.67 14.32
N THR A 277 -20.89 16.42 13.93
CA THR A 277 -19.98 15.31 14.19
C THR A 277 -18.59 15.55 13.57
N VAL A 278 -17.56 15.35 14.41
CA VAL A 278 -16.14 15.41 14.04
C VAL A 278 -15.69 14.12 13.35
N CYS A 279 -14.56 14.19 12.63
CA CYS A 279 -14.00 13.03 11.93
C CYS A 279 -13.67 11.87 12.88
N CYS A 280 -13.76 10.62 12.39
CA CYS A 280 -13.30 9.44 13.11
C CYS A 280 -11.80 9.13 12.94
N GLY A 281 -11.10 9.91 12.10
CA GLY A 281 -9.70 9.71 11.73
C GLY A 281 -9.47 8.90 10.46
N LYS A 282 -10.51 8.41 9.79
CA LYS A 282 -10.39 7.56 8.57
C LYS A 282 -10.92 8.19 7.28
N GLY A 283 -11.59 9.34 7.39
CA GLY A 283 -12.11 10.08 6.23
C GLY A 283 -10.98 10.46 5.27
N GLY A 284 -11.25 10.43 3.97
CA GLY A 284 -10.28 10.87 2.96
C GLY A 284 -8.98 10.05 2.88
N ALA A 285 -8.91 8.89 3.53
CA ALA A 285 -7.68 8.09 3.72
C ALA A 285 -6.56 8.82 4.47
N VAL A 286 -6.93 9.80 5.31
CA VAL A 286 -5.97 10.63 6.06
C VAL A 286 -5.06 9.81 6.97
N ASP A 287 -5.54 8.69 7.51
CA ASP A 287 -4.74 7.77 8.35
C ASP A 287 -3.53 7.17 7.63
N MET A 288 -3.53 7.18 6.29
CA MET A 288 -2.46 6.63 5.47
C MET A 288 -1.34 7.64 5.16
N LEU A 289 -1.61 8.95 5.28
CA LEU A 289 -0.67 10.03 4.94
C LEU A 289 -0.35 10.96 6.11
N ALA A 290 -1.33 11.23 6.98
CA ALA A 290 -1.22 12.07 8.16
C ALA A 290 -1.79 11.35 9.41
N PRO A 291 -1.15 10.26 9.87
CA PRO A 291 -1.62 9.47 11.00
C PRO A 291 -1.71 10.27 12.31
N GLU A 292 -0.92 11.34 12.46
CA GLU A 292 -0.99 12.27 13.59
C GLU A 292 -2.32 13.02 13.63
N LEU A 293 -2.81 13.46 12.47
CA LEU A 293 -4.12 14.10 12.38
C LEU A 293 -5.22 13.09 12.69
N ALA A 294 -5.15 11.89 12.10
CA ALA A 294 -6.07 10.79 12.38
C ALA A 294 -6.18 10.48 13.89
N ALA A 295 -5.02 10.37 14.56
CA ALA A 295 -4.96 10.11 16.00
C ALA A 295 -5.56 11.25 16.84
N SER A 296 -5.36 12.51 16.43
CA SER A 296 -5.91 13.67 17.15
C SER A 296 -7.45 13.66 17.19
N TRP A 297 -8.11 13.35 16.07
CA TRP A 297 -9.56 13.23 16.01
C TRP A 297 -10.08 12.03 16.82
N GLY A 298 -9.36 10.89 16.78
CA GLY A 298 -9.67 9.72 17.60
C GLY A 298 -9.57 10.01 19.10
N ALA A 299 -8.57 10.78 19.52
CA ALA A 299 -8.39 11.20 20.91
C ALA A 299 -9.53 12.13 21.39
N LEU A 300 -9.93 13.11 20.56
CA LEU A 300 -11.09 13.95 20.85
C LEU A 300 -12.36 13.11 21.02
N ARG A 301 -12.62 12.18 20.09
CA ARG A 301 -13.79 11.29 20.18
C ARG A 301 -13.78 10.45 21.46
N LYS A 302 -12.61 9.94 21.87
CA LYS A 302 -12.45 9.18 23.12
C LYS A 302 -12.78 10.04 24.35
N SER A 303 -12.27 11.27 24.39
CA SER A 303 -12.50 12.20 25.50
C SER A 303 -14.00 12.48 25.67
N GLU A 304 -14.66 12.87 24.58
CA GLU A 304 -16.10 13.15 24.58
C GLU A 304 -16.99 11.94 24.87
N ALA A 305 -16.57 10.74 24.46
CA ALA A 305 -17.29 9.51 24.82
C ALA A 305 -17.29 9.27 26.33
N ALA A 306 -16.31 9.83 27.06
CA ALA A 306 -16.19 9.78 28.52
C ALA A 306 -16.41 8.36 29.08
N GLY A 307 -15.71 7.39 28.48
CA GLY A 307 -15.75 5.97 28.87
C GLY A 307 -16.94 5.17 28.34
N ARG A 308 -17.97 5.82 27.77
CA ARG A 308 -19.11 5.13 27.16
C ARG A 308 -18.70 4.43 25.87
N ARG A 309 -19.40 3.34 25.55
CA ARG A 309 -19.22 2.63 24.28
C ARG A 309 -19.80 3.46 23.14
N ILE A 310 -18.98 3.72 22.13
CA ILE A 310 -19.42 4.36 20.90
C ILE A 310 -20.13 3.35 20.01
N VAL A 311 -21.32 3.68 19.53
CA VAL A 311 -22.06 2.96 18.50
C VAL A 311 -22.01 3.76 17.22
N THR A 312 -21.67 3.09 16.12
CA THR A 312 -21.69 3.70 14.78
C THR A 312 -22.17 2.69 13.76
N TYR A 313 -22.64 3.17 12.61
CA TYR A 313 -23.13 2.34 11.50
C TYR A 313 -22.22 2.48 10.27
N CYS A 314 -20.94 2.76 10.53
CA CYS A 314 -19.87 2.74 9.55
C CYS A 314 -18.74 1.81 10.00
N ALA A 315 -18.49 0.73 9.25
CA ALA A 315 -17.39 -0.19 9.54
C ALA A 315 -16.01 0.50 9.58
N GLY A 316 -15.82 1.57 8.78
CA GLY A 316 -14.63 2.40 8.82
C GLY A 316 -14.45 3.15 10.14
N CYS A 317 -15.51 3.81 10.62
CA CYS A 317 -15.51 4.48 11.92
C CYS A 317 -15.30 3.49 13.06
N THR A 318 -15.93 2.31 13.01
CA THR A 318 -15.72 1.27 14.04
C THR A 318 -14.26 0.83 14.11
N GLN A 319 -13.59 0.68 12.97
CA GLN A 319 -12.19 0.29 12.94
C GLN A 319 -11.29 1.40 13.49
N ALA A 320 -11.55 2.66 13.12
CA ALA A 320 -10.73 3.79 13.53
C ALA A 320 -10.90 4.11 15.02
N LEU A 321 -12.13 4.28 15.50
CA LEU A 321 -12.39 4.63 16.90
C LEU A 321 -12.13 3.46 17.86
N GLY A 322 -12.25 2.22 17.38
CA GLY A 322 -11.99 1.01 18.15
C GLY A 322 -10.54 0.86 18.62
N THR A 323 -9.59 1.64 18.09
CA THR A 323 -8.20 1.70 18.61
C THR A 323 -8.06 2.67 19.80
N HIS A 324 -9.06 3.54 20.04
CA HIS A 324 -9.02 4.57 21.09
C HIS A 324 -9.97 4.28 22.24
N THR A 325 -11.18 3.80 21.95
CA THR A 325 -12.25 3.59 22.93
C THR A 325 -13.18 2.44 22.50
N PRO A 326 -13.87 1.74 23.42
CA PRO A 326 -14.82 0.70 23.05
C PRO A 326 -15.82 1.19 22.01
N THR A 327 -15.74 0.63 20.81
CA THR A 327 -16.58 1.02 19.68
C THR A 327 -17.21 -0.22 19.06
N SER A 328 -18.50 -0.14 18.70
CA SER A 328 -19.24 -1.23 18.09
C SER A 328 -19.99 -0.76 16.87
N HIS A 329 -20.15 -1.67 15.90
CA HIS A 329 -21.03 -1.41 14.78
C HIS A 329 -22.47 -1.65 15.22
N LEU A 330 -23.44 -0.89 14.72
CA LEU A 330 -24.86 -1.04 15.07
C LEU A 330 -25.34 -2.49 14.89
N VAL A 331 -24.95 -3.13 13.79
CA VAL A 331 -25.27 -4.55 13.50
C VAL A 331 -24.83 -5.51 14.62
N ASP A 332 -23.73 -5.21 15.33
CA ASP A 332 -23.23 -6.04 16.42
C ASP A 332 -24.20 -6.00 17.61
N LEU A 333 -24.84 -4.85 17.85
CA LEU A 333 -25.85 -4.68 18.89
C LEU A 333 -27.18 -5.30 18.48
N LEU A 334 -27.64 -5.08 17.24
CA LEU A 334 -28.94 -5.59 16.79
C LEU A 334 -29.08 -7.11 16.91
N PHE A 335 -27.99 -7.86 16.68
CA PHE A 335 -28.05 -9.32 16.61
C PHE A 335 -27.22 -10.06 17.66
N ALA A 336 -26.39 -9.37 18.44
CA ALA A 336 -25.63 -9.98 19.54
C ALA A 336 -25.46 -9.02 20.74
N PRO A 337 -26.54 -8.40 21.25
CA PRO A 337 -26.44 -7.26 22.17
C PRO A 337 -25.66 -7.57 23.46
N ALA A 338 -25.99 -8.68 24.14
CA ALA A 338 -25.32 -9.05 25.38
C ALA A 338 -23.81 -9.30 25.19
N ARG A 339 -23.40 -10.00 24.13
CA ARG A 339 -21.98 -10.20 23.80
C ARG A 339 -21.29 -8.89 23.43
N THR A 340 -22.00 -8.02 22.71
CA THR A 340 -21.46 -6.74 22.25
C THR A 340 -21.24 -5.79 23.43
N MET A 341 -22.20 -5.67 24.34
CA MET A 341 -22.06 -4.88 25.56
C MET A 341 -20.94 -5.40 26.46
N ALA A 342 -20.79 -6.73 26.58
CA ALA A 342 -19.67 -7.37 27.28
C ALA A 342 -18.31 -7.23 26.56
N GLY A 343 -18.24 -6.56 25.40
CA GLY A 343 -16.99 -6.38 24.64
C GLY A 343 -16.46 -7.63 23.95
N LYS A 344 -17.28 -8.68 23.84
CA LYS A 344 -16.93 -9.97 23.25
C LYS A 344 -17.18 -10.05 21.74
N THR A 345 -17.79 -9.03 21.14
CA THR A 345 -18.02 -8.92 19.69
C THR A 345 -16.95 -8.03 19.05
N ARG A 346 -16.26 -8.52 18.02
CA ARG A 346 -15.27 -7.76 17.25
C ARG A 346 -15.40 -8.09 15.76
N GLY A 347 -15.22 -7.08 14.91
CA GLY A 347 -15.15 -7.30 13.46
C GLY A 347 -13.89 -8.07 13.07
N ALA A 348 -13.99 -8.87 12.02
CA ALA A 348 -12.84 -9.60 11.47
C ALA A 348 -11.75 -8.63 10.98
N ARG A 349 -10.49 -9.07 11.05
CA ARG A 349 -9.31 -8.33 10.57
C ARG A 349 -8.74 -8.98 9.31
N THR A 350 -7.93 -8.24 8.56
CA THR A 350 -7.16 -8.78 7.43
C THR A 350 -6.24 -9.92 7.94
N PRO A 351 -6.13 -11.07 7.23
CA PRO A 351 -6.71 -11.38 5.92
C PRO A 351 -8.13 -11.98 5.95
N PHE A 352 -8.68 -12.29 7.12
CA PHE A 352 -9.99 -12.94 7.25
C PHE A 352 -11.16 -12.14 6.65
N THR A 353 -11.03 -10.81 6.56
CA THR A 353 -12.00 -9.97 5.87
C THR A 353 -12.20 -10.37 4.40
N TYR A 354 -11.14 -10.77 3.69
CA TYR A 354 -11.24 -11.27 2.32
C TYR A 354 -11.89 -12.65 2.28
N LEU A 355 -11.49 -13.55 3.18
CA LEU A 355 -12.08 -14.89 3.27
C LEU A 355 -13.59 -14.83 3.53
N ASN A 356 -14.03 -13.93 4.42
CA ASN A 356 -15.44 -13.71 4.73
C ASN A 356 -16.24 -13.25 3.51
N ARG A 357 -15.70 -12.33 2.71
CA ARG A 357 -16.35 -11.90 1.46
C ARG A 357 -16.46 -13.03 0.45
N LEU A 358 -15.42 -13.87 0.32
CA LEU A 358 -15.46 -15.06 -0.55
C LEU A 358 -16.48 -16.09 -0.06
N ARG A 359 -16.58 -16.31 1.25
CA ARG A 359 -17.58 -17.20 1.86
C ARG A 359 -19.00 -16.70 1.65
N LEU A 360 -19.25 -15.40 1.87
CA LEU A 360 -20.53 -14.77 1.55
C LEU A 360 -20.89 -14.97 0.08
N LYS A 361 -19.97 -14.60 -0.83
CA LYS A 361 -20.19 -14.82 -2.26
C LYS A 361 -20.55 -16.27 -2.55
N LYS A 362 -19.77 -17.24 -2.06
CA LYS A 362 -20.02 -18.67 -2.28
C LYS A 362 -21.42 -19.06 -1.79
N ARG A 363 -21.81 -18.63 -0.59
CA ARG A 363 -23.13 -18.90 0.01
C ARG A 363 -24.26 -18.42 -0.89
N TYR A 364 -24.22 -17.17 -1.36
CA TYR A 364 -25.30 -16.60 -2.17
C TYR A 364 -25.28 -17.06 -3.63
N ASN A 365 -24.12 -17.50 -4.13
CA ASN A 365 -23.99 -18.03 -5.49
C ASN A 365 -24.62 -19.42 -5.65
N ILE A 366 -24.75 -20.21 -4.57
CA ILE A 366 -25.34 -21.57 -4.62
C ILE A 366 -26.85 -21.60 -4.26
N MET A 367 -27.44 -20.47 -3.88
CA MET A 367 -28.87 -20.39 -3.59
C MET A 367 -29.71 -20.44 -4.88
N LYS A 368 -30.88 -21.10 -4.87
CA LYS A 368 -31.78 -21.22 -6.04
C LYS A 368 -32.18 -19.85 -6.61
N GLY A 369 -32.00 -19.61 -7.91
CA GLY A 369 -32.30 -18.33 -8.59
C GLY A 369 -31.10 -17.76 -9.33
N THR A 370 -31.29 -16.65 -10.05
CA THR A 370 -30.25 -16.07 -10.91
C THR A 370 -29.21 -15.32 -10.09
N ALA A 371 -27.94 -15.72 -10.22
CA ALA A 371 -26.80 -15.02 -9.64
C ALA A 371 -25.72 -14.82 -10.72
N VAL A 372 -25.33 -13.57 -10.94
CA VAL A 372 -24.32 -13.21 -11.93
C VAL A 372 -23.09 -12.65 -11.22
N THR A 373 -21.91 -13.13 -11.61
CA THR A 373 -20.64 -12.54 -11.18
C THR A 373 -20.09 -11.69 -12.32
N ARG A 374 -19.76 -10.44 -12.04
CA ARG A 374 -19.30 -9.47 -13.05
C ARG A 374 -18.02 -8.78 -12.61
N GLU A 375 -17.11 -8.52 -13.53
CA GLU A 375 -15.97 -7.65 -13.24
C GLU A 375 -16.27 -6.28 -13.85
N ARG A 376 -16.11 -5.23 -13.05
CA ARG A 376 -16.22 -3.87 -13.57
C ARG A 376 -14.84 -3.42 -14.01
N THR A 377 -14.71 -3.13 -15.29
CA THR A 377 -13.49 -2.56 -15.86
C THR A 377 -13.86 -1.36 -16.70
N VAL A 378 -13.27 -0.22 -16.40
CA VAL A 378 -13.14 0.86 -17.37
C VAL A 378 -11.93 0.52 -18.22
N ALA A 379 -12.08 0.47 -19.54
CA ALA A 379 -10.94 0.44 -20.43
C ALA A 379 -10.12 1.70 -20.14
N PRO A 380 -8.90 1.60 -19.60
CA PRO A 380 -8.12 2.78 -19.33
C PRO A 380 -7.86 3.48 -20.66
N GLU A 381 -7.99 4.79 -20.68
CA GLU A 381 -7.39 5.64 -21.70
C GLU A 381 -5.90 5.30 -21.77
N LYS A 382 -5.54 4.43 -22.72
CA LYS A 382 -4.21 3.89 -23.05
C LYS A 382 -3.11 4.05 -21.98
N GLU A 383 -3.35 3.69 -20.74
CA GLU A 383 -2.26 3.25 -19.88
C GLU A 383 -1.82 1.91 -20.45
N LYS A 384 -0.72 1.95 -21.21
CA LYS A 384 0.00 0.76 -21.65
C LYS A 384 0.37 -0.03 -20.40
N LYS A 385 -0.53 -0.92 -19.97
CA LYS A 385 -0.24 -2.04 -19.06
C LYS A 385 0.95 -2.76 -19.68
N LYS A 386 2.15 -2.46 -19.21
CA LYS A 386 3.28 -3.36 -19.38
C LYS A 386 2.93 -4.57 -18.54
N ARG A 387 2.25 -5.53 -19.17
CA ARG A 387 2.05 -6.85 -18.60
C ARG A 387 3.43 -7.33 -18.11
N PRO A 388 3.52 -7.96 -16.93
CA PRO A 388 4.77 -8.54 -16.43
C PRO A 388 5.26 -9.69 -17.30
N PHE A 389 4.61 -9.94 -18.44
CA PHE A 389 5.00 -10.91 -19.45
C PHE A 389 6.42 -10.68 -19.96
N ARG A 390 6.89 -9.44 -20.09
CA ARG A 390 8.31 -9.17 -20.46
C ARG A 390 9.28 -9.53 -19.34
N SER A 391 8.93 -9.23 -18.08
CA SER A 391 9.75 -9.59 -16.91
C SER A 391 9.75 -11.11 -16.68
N LEU A 392 8.62 -11.77 -16.93
CA LEU A 392 8.47 -13.21 -16.87
C LEU A 392 9.21 -13.88 -18.02
N ILE A 393 9.17 -13.34 -19.25
CA ILE A 393 9.96 -13.82 -20.40
C ILE A 393 11.45 -13.62 -20.15
N VAL A 394 11.88 -12.49 -19.63
CA VAL A 394 13.30 -12.25 -19.30
C VAL A 394 13.76 -13.19 -18.19
N ALA A 395 12.92 -13.43 -17.16
CA ALA A 395 13.20 -14.43 -16.15
C ALA A 395 13.21 -15.85 -16.74
N LEU A 396 12.29 -16.19 -17.66
CA LEU A 396 12.24 -17.48 -18.33
C LEU A 396 13.44 -17.69 -19.26
N LEU A 397 13.89 -16.63 -19.96
CA LEU A 397 15.06 -16.64 -20.83
C LEU A 397 16.35 -16.73 -20.02
N LEU A 398 16.43 -16.08 -18.85
CA LEU A 398 17.55 -16.22 -17.91
C LEU A 398 17.58 -17.63 -17.32
N VAL A 399 16.44 -18.18 -16.92
CA VAL A 399 16.33 -19.56 -16.43
C VAL A 399 16.65 -20.54 -17.55
N ALA A 400 16.17 -20.32 -18.78
CA ALA A 400 16.48 -21.15 -19.95
C ALA A 400 17.94 -21.03 -20.38
N ALA A 401 18.59 -19.87 -20.20
CA ALA A 401 20.02 -19.71 -20.43
C ALA A 401 20.86 -20.44 -19.37
N VAL A 402 20.46 -20.36 -18.09
CA VAL A 402 21.09 -21.11 -16.99
C VAL A 402 20.92 -22.62 -17.17
N ILE A 403 19.70 -23.06 -17.52
CA ILE A 403 19.41 -24.47 -17.82
C ILE A 403 20.14 -24.90 -19.10
N GLY A 404 20.20 -24.05 -20.12
CA GLY A 404 20.93 -24.28 -21.36
C GLY A 404 22.42 -24.49 -21.13
N VAL A 405 23.05 -23.68 -20.26
CA VAL A 405 24.46 -23.83 -19.85
C VAL A 405 24.69 -25.12 -19.05
N HIS A 406 23.71 -25.55 -18.24
CA HIS A 406 23.78 -26.81 -17.50
C HIS A 406 23.56 -28.04 -18.40
N LEU A 407 22.67 -27.95 -19.39
CA LEU A 407 22.36 -29.03 -20.33
C LEU A 407 23.36 -29.14 -21.48
N SER A 408 24.02 -28.04 -21.88
CA SER A 408 25.03 -28.03 -22.94
C SER A 408 26.37 -28.64 -22.54
N GLY A 409 26.51 -29.13 -21.30
CA GLY A 409 27.76 -29.68 -20.79
C GLY A 409 28.89 -28.65 -20.61
N ALA A 410 28.59 -27.34 -20.56
CA ALA A 410 29.61 -26.33 -20.27
C ALA A 410 30.19 -26.46 -18.85
N THR A 411 29.42 -27.07 -17.93
CA THR A 411 29.89 -27.51 -16.61
C THR A 411 30.87 -28.68 -16.67
N HIS A 412 30.89 -29.47 -17.75
CA HIS A 412 31.90 -30.50 -18.00
C HIS A 412 33.23 -29.90 -18.49
N TYR A 413 33.22 -28.72 -19.11
CA TYR A 413 34.44 -27.94 -19.41
C TYR A 413 35.05 -27.24 -18.18
N LEU A 414 34.28 -27.14 -17.09
CA LEU A 414 34.73 -26.73 -15.76
C LEU A 414 35.27 -27.92 -14.93
N GLN A 415 35.67 -29.02 -15.57
CA GLN A 415 36.45 -30.06 -14.92
C GLN A 415 37.85 -29.50 -14.59
N GLN A 416 38.13 -29.48 -13.29
CA GLN A 416 39.30 -28.92 -12.61
C GLN A 416 40.65 -29.28 -13.26
N GLU A 417 40.74 -30.43 -13.90
CA GLU A 417 41.95 -30.96 -14.55
C GLU A 417 42.25 -30.30 -15.91
N LYS A 418 41.23 -29.99 -16.73
CA LYS A 418 41.43 -29.35 -18.04
C LYS A 418 41.73 -27.85 -17.92
N LEU A 419 41.19 -27.18 -16.90
CA LEU A 419 41.48 -25.78 -16.62
C LEU A 419 42.90 -25.59 -16.08
N GLN A 420 43.39 -26.52 -15.25
CA GLN A 420 44.78 -26.57 -14.80
C GLN A 420 45.75 -26.84 -15.96
N ALA A 421 45.42 -27.79 -16.85
CA ALA A 421 46.24 -28.10 -18.03
C ALA A 421 46.25 -26.95 -19.06
N LEU A 422 45.09 -26.33 -19.33
CA LEU A 422 44.98 -25.22 -20.28
C LEU A 422 45.70 -23.97 -19.76
N ILE A 423 45.50 -23.57 -18.50
CA ILE A 423 46.14 -22.38 -17.92
C ILE A 423 47.64 -22.64 -17.67
N GLY A 424 48.04 -23.84 -17.24
CA GLY A 424 49.44 -24.23 -17.10
C GLY A 424 50.22 -24.21 -18.42
N SER A 425 49.55 -24.46 -19.56
CA SER A 425 50.18 -24.43 -20.90
C SER A 425 50.52 -23.03 -21.41
N TYR A 426 49.94 -21.96 -20.83
CA TYR A 426 50.20 -20.56 -21.24
C TYR A 426 51.30 -19.86 -20.43
N GLY A 427 51.96 -20.54 -19.50
CA GLY A 427 53.13 -20.01 -18.76
C GLY A 427 52.90 -18.61 -18.16
N ALA A 428 53.67 -17.61 -18.59
CA ALA A 428 53.62 -16.25 -18.07
C ALA A 428 52.31 -15.47 -18.41
N LEU A 429 51.50 -15.93 -19.36
CA LEU A 429 50.23 -15.29 -19.73
C LEU A 429 49.03 -15.74 -18.89
N ALA A 430 49.20 -16.80 -18.08
CA ALA A 430 48.15 -17.36 -17.23
C ALA A 430 47.46 -16.32 -16.30
N PRO A 431 48.18 -15.41 -15.62
CA PRO A 431 47.55 -14.38 -14.79
C PRO A 431 46.68 -13.40 -15.58
N ALA A 432 47.14 -12.98 -16.77
CA ALA A 432 46.42 -12.02 -17.60
C ALA A 432 45.11 -12.61 -18.13
N ILE A 433 45.15 -13.88 -18.56
CA ILE A 433 43.95 -14.61 -19.02
C ILE A 433 42.96 -14.79 -17.86
N TYR A 434 43.45 -15.15 -16.67
CA TYR A 434 42.61 -15.30 -15.48
C TYR A 434 41.93 -13.98 -15.09
N ILE A 435 42.68 -12.87 -15.06
CA ILE A 435 42.13 -11.53 -14.77
C ILE A 435 41.08 -11.13 -15.81
N LEU A 436 41.32 -11.41 -17.09
CA LEU A 436 40.37 -11.09 -18.17
C LEU A 436 39.08 -11.90 -18.02
N ILE A 437 39.16 -13.21 -17.76
CA ILE A 437 37.99 -14.07 -17.55
C ILE A 437 37.20 -13.58 -16.34
N TYR A 438 37.87 -13.25 -15.23
CA TYR A 438 37.21 -12.73 -14.03
C TYR A 438 36.63 -11.32 -14.28
N ALA A 439 37.29 -10.46 -15.07
CA ALA A 439 36.73 -9.16 -15.43
C ALA A 439 35.43 -9.28 -16.24
N LEU A 440 35.31 -10.27 -17.13
CA LEU A 440 34.12 -10.46 -17.96
C LEU A 440 32.99 -11.21 -17.22
N ALA A 441 33.32 -12.02 -16.22
CA ALA A 441 32.35 -12.86 -15.53
C ALA A 441 31.17 -12.08 -14.88
N PRO A 442 31.37 -10.99 -14.12
CA PRO A 442 30.27 -10.20 -13.57
C PRO A 442 29.39 -9.55 -14.64
N VAL A 443 29.98 -9.19 -15.79
CA VAL A 443 29.24 -8.61 -16.92
C VAL A 443 28.30 -9.67 -17.52
N LEU A 444 28.78 -10.90 -17.64
CA LEU A 444 28.06 -12.06 -18.17
C LEU A 444 27.20 -12.81 -17.13
N PHE A 445 27.04 -12.25 -15.92
CA PHE A 445 26.31 -12.88 -14.81
C PHE A 445 26.85 -14.25 -14.35
N LEU A 446 28.11 -14.55 -14.64
CA LEU A 446 28.76 -15.77 -14.18
C LEU A 446 29.06 -15.71 -12.67
N PRO A 447 29.00 -16.84 -11.93
CA PRO A 447 29.29 -16.86 -10.51
C PRO A 447 30.79 -16.63 -10.24
N GLY A 448 31.12 -15.71 -9.32
CA GLY A 448 32.52 -15.38 -8.98
C GLY A 448 33.21 -16.33 -8.00
N LEU A 449 32.44 -17.16 -7.27
CA LEU A 449 33.00 -18.10 -6.29
C LEU A 449 33.89 -19.18 -6.96
N PRO A 450 33.48 -19.85 -8.06
CA PRO A 450 34.35 -20.79 -8.77
C PRO A 450 35.66 -20.17 -9.25
N LEU A 451 35.63 -18.93 -9.74
CA LEU A 451 36.83 -18.23 -10.21
C LEU A 451 37.78 -17.91 -9.05
N THR A 452 37.25 -17.42 -7.92
CA THR A 452 38.03 -17.18 -6.70
C THR A 452 38.73 -18.46 -6.21
N VAL A 453 38.01 -19.59 -6.20
CA VAL A 453 38.58 -20.88 -5.79
C VAL A 453 39.64 -21.35 -6.78
N ALA A 454 39.40 -21.21 -8.08
CA ALA A 454 40.40 -21.51 -9.10
C ALA A 454 41.67 -20.67 -8.94
N GLY A 455 41.53 -19.37 -8.61
CA GLY A 455 42.65 -18.47 -8.37
C GLY A 455 43.58 -18.93 -7.25
N GLY A 456 43.03 -19.40 -6.12
CA GLY A 456 43.86 -19.89 -5.02
C GLY A 456 44.50 -21.25 -5.29
N ILE A 457 43.84 -22.12 -6.05
CA ILE A 457 44.41 -23.41 -6.49
C ILE A 457 45.54 -23.22 -7.50
N LEU A 458 45.39 -22.27 -8.43
CA LEU A 458 46.31 -22.07 -9.56
C LEU A 458 47.52 -21.20 -9.22
N PHE A 459 47.32 -20.14 -8.44
CA PHE A 459 48.35 -19.10 -8.20
C PHE A 459 48.80 -19.02 -6.73
N GLY A 460 48.25 -19.87 -5.86
CA GLY A 460 48.58 -19.89 -4.44
C GLY A 460 47.99 -18.70 -3.65
N PRO A 461 48.31 -18.59 -2.35
CA PRO A 461 47.61 -17.71 -1.43
C PRO A 461 47.88 -16.22 -1.68
N PHE A 462 49.10 -15.84 -2.08
CA PHE A 462 49.45 -14.44 -2.29
C PHE A 462 49.03 -13.95 -3.69
N TRP A 463 49.56 -14.58 -4.74
CA TRP A 463 49.27 -14.18 -6.11
C TRP A 463 47.83 -14.46 -6.53
N GLY A 464 47.19 -15.50 -5.97
CA GLY A 464 45.76 -15.72 -6.13
C GLY A 464 44.94 -14.53 -5.65
N VAL A 465 45.25 -13.95 -4.49
CA VAL A 465 44.55 -12.77 -3.96
C VAL A 465 44.73 -11.58 -4.88
N VAL A 466 45.98 -11.30 -5.29
CA VAL A 466 46.31 -10.18 -6.17
C VAL A 466 45.52 -10.27 -7.47
N TYR A 467 45.52 -11.43 -8.13
CA TYR A 467 44.83 -11.59 -9.41
C TYR A 467 43.31 -11.62 -9.27
N ALA A 468 42.78 -12.28 -8.23
CA ALA A 468 41.34 -12.39 -8.02
C ALA A 468 40.71 -11.05 -7.63
N ILE A 469 41.30 -10.29 -6.72
CA ILE A 469 40.76 -8.97 -6.33
C ILE A 469 40.83 -7.99 -7.49
N THR A 470 41.89 -8.05 -8.31
CA THR A 470 42.05 -7.22 -9.51
C THR A 470 40.96 -7.55 -10.53
N GLY A 471 40.81 -8.83 -10.88
CA GLY A 471 39.78 -9.27 -11.83
C GLY A 471 38.36 -9.00 -11.35
N ALA A 472 38.05 -9.28 -10.08
CA ALA A 472 36.75 -9.01 -9.49
C ALA A 472 36.40 -7.51 -9.45
N THR A 473 37.39 -6.66 -9.13
CA THR A 473 37.20 -5.21 -9.07
C THR A 473 37.02 -4.61 -10.46
N ILE A 474 37.79 -5.07 -11.46
CA ILE A 474 37.62 -4.67 -12.85
C ILE A 474 36.24 -5.10 -13.35
N GLY A 475 35.83 -6.35 -13.12
CA GLY A 475 34.53 -6.82 -13.58
C GLY A 475 33.34 -6.14 -12.90
N ALA A 476 33.44 -5.88 -11.60
CA ALA A 476 32.45 -5.09 -10.87
C ALA A 476 32.36 -3.66 -11.41
N SER A 477 33.49 -3.08 -11.84
CA SER A 477 33.57 -1.75 -12.43
C SER A 477 32.98 -1.73 -13.83
N LEU A 478 33.26 -2.73 -14.67
CA LEU A 478 32.67 -2.85 -16.00
C LEU A 478 31.15 -2.98 -15.93
N ALA A 479 30.62 -3.87 -15.09
CA ALA A 479 29.18 -4.02 -14.90
C ALA A 479 28.51 -2.72 -14.42
N PHE A 480 29.18 -1.98 -13.52
CA PHE A 480 28.72 -0.68 -13.04
C PHE A 480 28.71 0.37 -14.16
N LEU A 481 29.76 0.46 -14.97
CA LEU A 481 29.89 1.44 -16.05
C LEU A 481 28.91 1.12 -17.20
N VAL A 482 28.73 -0.17 -17.54
CA VAL A 482 27.71 -0.62 -18.49
C VAL A 482 26.33 -0.20 -18.00
N ALA A 483 26.00 -0.43 -16.73
CA ALA A 483 24.73 0.04 -16.18
C ALA A 483 24.59 1.57 -16.26
N ARG A 484 25.67 2.31 -15.97
CA ARG A 484 25.67 3.77 -15.91
C ARG A 484 25.52 4.46 -17.27
N TYR A 485 26.16 3.94 -18.31
CA TYR A 485 26.19 4.60 -19.61
C TYR A 485 25.24 3.97 -20.62
N VAL A 486 24.90 2.68 -20.46
CA VAL A 486 24.03 1.97 -21.43
C VAL A 486 22.60 1.86 -20.91
N ALA A 487 22.41 1.64 -19.60
CA ALA A 487 21.08 1.37 -19.03
C ALA A 487 20.46 2.56 -18.27
N ARG A 488 21.28 3.51 -17.79
CA ARG A 488 20.83 4.56 -16.88
C ARG A 488 19.78 5.49 -17.49
N ASP A 489 19.96 5.96 -18.72
CA ASP A 489 19.01 6.89 -19.33
C ASP A 489 17.65 6.23 -19.60
N TRP A 490 17.67 4.95 -19.99
CA TRP A 490 16.46 4.14 -20.17
C TRP A 490 15.73 3.83 -18.85
N VAL A 491 16.47 3.66 -17.75
CA VAL A 491 15.93 3.41 -16.41
C VAL A 491 15.47 4.72 -15.74
N ALA A 492 16.26 5.78 -15.83
CA ALA A 492 15.95 7.10 -15.27
C ALA A 492 14.70 7.71 -15.92
N ALA A 493 14.52 7.54 -17.23
CA ALA A 493 13.30 7.91 -17.94
C ALA A 493 12.04 7.12 -17.48
N LYS A 494 12.20 6.05 -16.69
CA LYS A 494 11.11 5.22 -16.14
C LYS A 494 10.97 5.28 -14.62
N LEU A 495 11.97 5.78 -13.91
CA LEU A 495 12.02 5.90 -12.45
C LEU A 495 12.02 7.38 -12.06
N THR A 496 10.98 8.11 -12.47
CA THR A 496 10.76 9.49 -12.05
C THR A 496 9.77 9.50 -10.89
N GLY A 497 10.27 9.65 -9.67
CA GLY A 497 9.42 9.76 -8.48
C GLY A 497 10.20 10.27 -7.26
N PRO A 498 9.55 11.01 -6.34
CA PRO A 498 10.20 11.70 -5.22
C PRO A 498 10.88 10.74 -4.21
N LYS A 499 10.46 9.46 -4.15
CA LYS A 499 11.14 8.43 -3.37
C LYS A 499 12.44 7.95 -4.01
N TRP A 500 12.48 7.86 -5.34
CA TRP A 500 13.72 7.54 -6.05
C TRP A 500 14.65 8.72 -5.97
N GLU A 501 14.17 9.96 -6.10
CA GLU A 501 14.99 11.16 -5.91
C GLU A 501 15.52 11.31 -4.47
N LYS A 502 14.71 11.01 -3.45
CA LYS A 502 15.15 11.00 -2.04
C LYS A 502 16.13 9.85 -1.75
N LEU A 503 15.85 8.64 -2.25
CA LEU A 503 16.77 7.51 -2.11
C LEU A 503 18.08 7.77 -2.87
N ASP A 504 18.00 8.32 -4.07
CA ASP A 504 19.15 8.66 -4.93
C ASP A 504 19.93 9.86 -4.35
N SER A 505 19.30 10.80 -3.66
CA SER A 505 19.98 11.90 -2.94
C SER A 505 20.59 11.46 -1.61
N GLU A 506 19.92 10.60 -0.84
CA GLU A 506 20.49 10.00 0.39
C GLU A 506 21.65 9.04 0.08
N VAL A 507 21.51 8.24 -1.00
CA VAL A 507 22.58 7.39 -1.53
C VAL A 507 23.70 8.21 -2.15
N ALA A 508 23.44 9.40 -2.71
CA ALA A 508 24.51 10.31 -3.14
C ALA A 508 25.34 10.82 -1.95
N LEU A 509 24.70 11.17 -0.82
CA LEU A 509 25.38 11.69 0.38
C LEU A 509 26.20 10.63 1.13
N HIS A 510 25.78 9.37 1.13
CA HIS A 510 26.41 8.29 1.91
C HIS A 510 26.83 7.06 1.09
N GLY A 511 26.97 7.21 -0.23
CA GLY A 511 27.09 6.10 -1.19
C GLY A 511 28.18 5.07 -0.88
N TRP A 512 29.35 5.52 -0.45
CA TRP A 512 30.47 4.62 -0.13
C TRP A 512 30.16 3.70 1.08
N LYS A 513 29.39 4.18 2.06
CA LYS A 513 28.98 3.40 3.25
C LYS A 513 28.00 2.30 2.86
N VAL A 514 27.09 2.59 1.93
CA VAL A 514 26.11 1.63 1.41
C VAL A 514 26.83 0.52 0.64
N VAL A 515 27.76 0.88 -0.25
CA VAL A 515 28.58 -0.10 -0.98
C VAL A 515 29.38 -0.95 0.00
N ALA A 516 30.12 -0.34 0.93
CA ALA A 516 30.90 -1.05 1.94
C ALA A 516 30.05 -2.06 2.75
N PHE A 517 28.89 -1.64 3.23
CA PHE A 517 27.98 -2.49 4.00
C PHE A 517 27.50 -3.70 3.21
N THR A 518 27.10 -3.50 1.94
CA THR A 518 26.65 -4.61 1.08
C THR A 518 27.76 -5.56 0.65
N ARG A 519 29.03 -5.13 0.64
CA ARG A 519 30.18 -6.02 0.37
C ARG A 519 30.57 -6.84 1.58
N LEU A 520 30.43 -6.28 2.78
CA LEU A 520 30.72 -6.98 4.04
C LEU A 520 29.61 -7.96 4.46
N ILE A 521 28.38 -7.77 3.96
CA ILE A 521 27.23 -8.61 4.30
C ILE A 521 26.71 -9.29 3.03
N PRO A 522 26.91 -10.61 2.87
CA PRO A 522 26.52 -11.36 1.69
C PRO A 522 25.01 -11.68 1.67
N ALA A 523 24.18 -10.65 1.84
CA ALA A 523 22.71 -10.78 1.79
C ALA A 523 22.15 -10.69 0.36
N PHE A 524 22.94 -10.17 -0.58
CA PHE A 524 22.49 -9.88 -1.94
C PHE A 524 23.45 -10.45 -3.01
N PRO A 525 22.93 -10.86 -4.19
CA PRO A 525 23.78 -11.38 -5.26
C PRO A 525 24.77 -10.35 -5.81
N PHE A 526 26.06 -10.72 -5.85
CA PHE A 526 27.17 -9.85 -6.27
C PHE A 526 26.94 -9.22 -7.66
N ASN A 527 26.53 -10.02 -8.64
CA ASN A 527 26.33 -9.56 -10.02
C ASN A 527 25.23 -8.50 -10.09
N LEU A 528 24.09 -8.73 -9.43
CA LEU A 528 22.95 -7.80 -9.46
C LEU A 528 23.27 -6.47 -8.77
N LEU A 529 24.03 -6.51 -7.66
CA LEU A 529 24.44 -5.32 -6.94
C LEU A 529 25.27 -4.36 -7.81
N ASN A 530 26.18 -4.88 -8.63
CA ASN A 530 27.06 -4.07 -9.46
C ASN A 530 26.26 -3.22 -10.47
N TYR A 531 25.26 -3.83 -11.11
CA TYR A 531 24.33 -3.12 -11.99
C TYR A 531 23.42 -2.14 -11.22
N ALA A 532 22.91 -2.55 -10.06
CA ALA A 532 22.06 -1.70 -9.23
C ALA A 532 22.80 -0.41 -8.82
N PHE A 533 24.06 -0.51 -8.39
CA PHE A 533 24.87 0.65 -8.02
C PHE A 533 25.18 1.56 -9.22
N GLY A 534 25.39 1.01 -10.42
CA GLY A 534 25.64 1.83 -11.62
C GLY A 534 24.45 2.72 -12.02
N LEU A 535 23.24 2.31 -11.63
CA LEU A 535 22.00 3.08 -11.83
C LEU A 535 21.79 4.21 -10.81
N THR A 536 22.54 4.24 -9.71
CA THR A 536 22.47 5.29 -8.68
C THR A 536 23.39 6.48 -8.99
N LYS A 537 23.32 7.56 -8.21
CA LYS A 537 24.25 8.71 -8.24
C LYS A 537 25.61 8.48 -7.55
N ILE A 538 25.94 7.28 -7.07
CA ILE A 538 27.23 7.02 -6.41
C ILE A 538 28.40 7.32 -7.35
N PRO A 539 29.39 8.15 -6.99
CA PRO A 539 30.54 8.40 -7.84
C PRO A 539 31.36 7.12 -8.03
N PHE A 540 31.90 6.92 -9.23
CA PHE A 540 32.61 5.69 -9.60
C PHE A 540 33.81 5.42 -8.68
N THR A 541 34.54 6.46 -8.28
CA THR A 541 35.68 6.37 -7.36
C THR A 541 35.29 5.79 -5.99
N HIS A 542 34.18 6.24 -5.42
CA HIS A 542 33.67 5.70 -4.14
C HIS A 542 33.28 4.23 -4.27
N TYR A 543 32.63 3.86 -5.37
CA TYR A 543 32.26 2.48 -5.64
C TYR A 543 33.49 1.57 -5.83
N LEU A 544 34.48 2.03 -6.60
CA LEU A 544 35.73 1.32 -6.87
C LEU A 544 36.52 1.05 -5.59
N VAL A 545 36.81 2.11 -4.81
CA VAL A 545 37.61 2.03 -3.59
C VAL A 545 36.90 1.19 -2.52
N ALA A 546 35.60 1.41 -2.31
CA ALA A 546 34.83 0.64 -1.33
C ALA A 546 34.72 -0.85 -1.74
N THR A 547 34.56 -1.14 -3.03
CA THR A 547 34.51 -2.53 -3.53
C THR A 547 35.85 -3.23 -3.33
N PHE A 548 36.97 -2.59 -3.70
CA PHE A 548 38.30 -3.16 -3.52
C PHE A 548 38.61 -3.44 -2.04
N ILE A 549 38.45 -2.44 -1.17
CA ILE A 549 38.81 -2.55 0.26
C ILE A 549 37.90 -3.55 0.99
N CYS A 550 36.58 -3.48 0.77
CA CYS A 550 35.65 -4.30 1.55
C CYS A 550 35.56 -5.75 1.07
N MET A 551 35.96 -6.06 -0.17
CA MET A 551 36.04 -7.44 -0.66
C MET A 551 37.36 -8.12 -0.30
N LEU A 552 38.42 -7.37 -0.03
CA LEU A 552 39.75 -7.90 0.22
C LEU A 552 39.80 -8.92 1.38
N PRO A 553 39.20 -8.68 2.56
CA PRO A 553 39.25 -9.65 3.67
C PRO A 553 38.59 -10.99 3.33
N ALA A 554 37.43 -10.96 2.67
CA ALA A 554 36.75 -12.17 2.22
C ALA A 554 37.54 -12.88 1.12
N CYS A 555 38.11 -12.13 0.18
CA CYS A 555 38.96 -12.66 -0.89
C CYS A 555 40.18 -13.41 -0.34
N ILE A 556 40.89 -12.81 0.62
CA ILE A 556 42.02 -13.44 1.33
C ILE A 556 41.58 -14.75 1.99
N ALA A 557 40.48 -14.71 2.76
CA ALA A 557 39.99 -15.88 3.49
C ALA A 557 39.67 -17.05 2.54
N PHE A 558 38.92 -16.79 1.46
CA PHE A 558 38.57 -17.81 0.47
C PHE A 558 39.77 -18.34 -0.32
N ILE A 559 40.73 -17.47 -0.67
CA ILE A 559 41.88 -17.88 -1.47
C ILE A 559 42.89 -18.66 -0.65
N VAL A 560 43.20 -18.22 0.56
CA VAL A 560 44.05 -18.98 1.49
C VAL A 560 43.46 -20.36 1.74
N PHE A 561 42.15 -20.45 2.00
CA PHE A 561 41.45 -21.74 2.13
C PHE A 561 41.56 -22.59 0.86
N SER A 562 41.24 -22.04 -0.32
CA SER A 562 41.25 -22.78 -1.59
C SER A 562 42.65 -23.26 -2.00
N SER A 563 43.69 -22.49 -1.68
CA SER A 563 45.09 -22.86 -1.95
C SER A 563 45.53 -24.10 -1.17
N SER A 564 44.91 -24.38 -0.02
CA SER A 564 45.17 -25.55 0.82
C SER A 564 44.14 -26.67 0.67
N LEU A 565 43.10 -26.46 -0.14
CA LEU A 565 41.98 -27.39 -0.33
C LEU A 565 42.42 -28.74 -0.91
N LEU A 566 43.37 -28.74 -1.86
CA LEU A 566 43.92 -29.95 -2.46
C LEU A 566 44.74 -30.79 -1.46
N GLY A 567 45.44 -30.15 -0.52
CA GLY A 567 46.17 -30.85 0.55
C GLY A 567 45.22 -31.50 1.56
N LEU A 568 44.14 -30.80 1.91
CA LEU A 568 43.10 -31.28 2.82
C LEU A 568 42.38 -32.52 2.29
N ILE A 569 42.01 -32.51 1.00
CA ILE A 569 41.36 -33.63 0.31
C ILE A 569 42.30 -34.85 0.23
N ARG A 570 43.61 -34.61 0.18
CA ARG A 570 44.67 -35.65 0.22
C ARG A 570 45.08 -36.06 1.64
N GLY A 571 44.37 -35.61 2.67
CA GLY A 571 44.57 -36.01 4.07
C GLY A 571 45.68 -35.28 4.83
N THR A 572 46.23 -34.20 4.28
CA THR A 572 47.28 -33.39 4.94
C THR A 572 46.72 -32.04 5.40
N VAL A 573 46.74 -31.80 6.71
CA VAL A 573 46.26 -30.53 7.30
C VAL A 573 47.44 -29.56 7.40
N SER A 574 47.52 -28.62 6.46
CA SER A 574 48.52 -27.56 6.50
C SER A 574 48.10 -26.42 7.46
N PRO A 575 49.05 -25.70 8.09
CA PRO A 575 48.73 -24.51 8.89
C PRO A 575 47.92 -23.45 8.13
N ALA A 576 48.16 -23.32 6.81
CA ALA A 576 47.41 -22.42 5.93
C ALA A 576 45.92 -22.82 5.79
N ALA A 577 45.58 -24.12 5.84
CA ALA A 577 44.20 -24.56 5.85
C ALA A 577 43.46 -24.17 7.14
N ILE A 578 44.10 -24.33 8.29
CA ILE A 578 43.55 -23.95 9.60
C ILE A 578 43.35 -22.43 9.68
N ILE A 579 44.33 -21.65 9.20
CA ILE A 579 44.25 -20.19 9.10
C ILE A 579 43.13 -19.76 8.15
N GLY A 580 42.99 -20.43 6.99
CA GLY A 580 41.92 -20.16 6.03
C GLY A 580 40.52 -20.43 6.59
N ILE A 581 40.33 -21.57 7.27
CA ILE A 581 39.06 -21.92 7.95
C ILE A 581 38.77 -20.91 9.07
N GLY A 582 39.78 -20.57 9.88
CA GLY A 582 39.66 -19.57 10.95
C GLY A 582 39.27 -18.18 10.43
N LEU A 583 39.85 -17.74 9.31
CA LEU A 583 39.51 -16.48 8.64
C LEU A 583 38.09 -16.50 8.06
N ILE A 584 37.65 -17.61 7.44
CA ILE A 584 36.28 -17.74 6.93
C ILE A 584 35.26 -17.66 8.06
N VAL A 585 35.51 -18.37 9.17
CA VAL A 585 34.65 -18.33 10.37
C VAL A 585 34.62 -16.92 10.95
N LEU A 586 35.77 -16.26 11.10
CA LEU A 586 35.88 -14.89 11.61
C LEU A 586 35.11 -13.88 10.74
N VAL A 587 35.32 -13.91 9.43
CA VAL A 587 34.64 -13.03 8.45
C VAL A 587 33.13 -13.30 8.42
N SER A 588 32.70 -14.55 8.59
CA SER A 588 31.28 -14.92 8.64
C SER A 588 30.60 -14.53 9.96
N LEU A 589 31.33 -14.44 11.07
CA LEU A 589 30.83 -14.04 12.38
C LEU A 589 30.79 -12.51 12.59
N LEU A 590 31.62 -11.75 11.86
CA LEU A 590 31.69 -10.28 11.91
C LEU A 590 30.31 -9.58 11.75
N PRO A 591 29.46 -9.96 10.78
CA PRO A 591 28.10 -9.40 10.64
C PRO A 591 27.17 -9.72 11.83
N LEU A 592 27.32 -10.89 12.46
CA LEU A 592 26.52 -11.33 13.60
C LEU A 592 26.94 -10.59 14.89
N LEU A 593 28.24 -10.40 15.07
CA LEU A 593 28.81 -9.61 16.16
C LEU A 593 28.43 -8.12 16.04
N TYR A 594 28.51 -7.55 14.84
CA TYR A 594 28.05 -6.18 14.58
C TYR A 594 26.55 -6.00 14.84
N ARG A 595 25.71 -6.97 14.43
CA ARG A 595 24.27 -6.98 14.75
C ARG A 595 24.00 -7.02 16.26
N ARG A 596 24.72 -7.86 17.02
CA ARG A 596 24.62 -7.91 18.49
C ARG A 596 25.11 -6.62 19.15
N PHE A 597 26.17 -6.00 18.64
CA PHE A 597 26.72 -4.75 19.17
C PHE A 597 25.78 -3.56 18.91
N LYS A 598 25.18 -3.48 17.72
CA LYS A 598 24.16 -2.47 17.38
C LYS A 598 22.86 -2.67 18.17
N ALA A 599 22.43 -3.92 18.36
CA ALA A 599 21.27 -4.24 19.20
C ALA A 599 21.48 -3.86 20.67
N ARG A 600 22.69 -4.04 21.21
CA ARG A 600 23.05 -3.58 22.57
C ARG A 600 23.11 -2.06 22.70
N ARG A 601 23.60 -1.35 21.67
CA ARG A 601 23.70 0.11 21.68
C ARG A 601 22.35 0.82 21.49
N ASN A 602 21.43 0.21 20.73
CA ASN A 602 20.05 0.71 20.57
C ASN A 602 19.11 0.31 21.72
N GLY A 603 19.59 -0.46 22.70
CA GLY A 603 18.85 -0.78 23.94
C GLY A 603 18.86 0.32 24.99
N ASN A 604 19.77 1.32 24.88
CA ASN A 604 19.94 2.40 25.86
C ASN A 604 19.80 3.82 25.27
N GLY A 605 19.13 3.98 24.13
CA GLY A 605 18.89 5.30 23.54
C GLY A 605 17.73 5.26 22.56
N THR A 606 16.83 6.21 22.72
CA THR A 606 15.58 6.46 21.97
C THR A 606 15.59 6.06 20.49
N PRO A 607 14.45 5.56 19.96
CA PRO A 607 14.37 5.09 18.57
C PRO A 607 14.47 6.26 17.58
N PRO A 608 15.19 6.10 16.44
CA PRO A 608 15.23 7.11 15.39
C PRO A 608 13.95 7.07 14.54
N LEU A 609 13.53 8.28 14.15
CA LEU A 609 12.39 8.64 13.30
C LEU A 609 12.51 8.10 11.87
#